data_AF-A0A832YDH8-F1
#
_entry.id   AF-A0A832YDH8-F1
#
_cell.length_a   1.000
_cell.length_b   1.000
_cell.length_c   1.000
_cell.angle_alpha   90.00
_cell.angle_beta   90.00
_cell.angle_gamma   90.00
#
_symmetry.space_group_name_H-M   'P 1'
#
loop_
_entity.id
_entity.type
_entity.pdbx_description
1 polymer ?
#
loop_
_entity_poly.entity_id
_entity_poly.type
_entity_poly.pdbx_seq_one_letter_code
_entity_poly.pdbx_strand_id
1 'polypeptide(L)'
;MRLLEYQVKELFKEYGIKVPPSIASKDIERGREDAKKIEYPFVIKAQVPVGGRGKAGGIQKCHNEDELELKYPQVLNMAIKGEKTRAILLEKMTEYEKEIYLSIFLNRSKRCYTVISSAEGGVEIESVKNQVIQEVGLGDVSKKIAEKVAKDIGLDEKSIPYFVDVLQRLSKLTVEKEAELVEINPLVILKDGSMIALDGKMMTDDNSNFRHEELLKYREQTELEEKAEKSGFSLVELDGNVAVIGNGAGLVMSTFDMLADNGGKPACFLDVGGGATEASVYEALTLISKMKNVKAILVNLYGGIVKTTIVASAFIKAYD
;
A
#
# COMPACT_ATOMS: atom_id res chain seq x y z
N MET A 1 -4.89 1.96 -4.94
CA MET A 1 -3.66 1.20 -5.28
C MET A 1 -2.63 1.44 -4.18
N ARG A 2 -1.78 0.47 -3.83
CA ARG A 2 -0.74 0.62 -2.80
C ARG A 2 0.64 0.75 -3.45
N LEU A 3 1.36 1.82 -3.15
CA LEU A 3 2.68 2.08 -3.72
C LEU A 3 3.80 1.55 -2.82
N LEU A 4 4.91 1.16 -3.43
CA LEU A 4 6.18 0.85 -2.76
C LEU A 4 6.90 2.16 -2.40
N GLU A 5 7.71 2.14 -1.33
CA GLU A 5 8.40 3.34 -0.82
C GLU A 5 9.17 4.11 -1.91
N TYR A 6 9.89 3.42 -2.81
CA TYR A 6 10.63 4.10 -3.87
C TYR A 6 9.70 4.86 -4.85
N GLN A 7 8.50 4.34 -5.13
CA GLN A 7 7.49 4.96 -5.98
C GLN A 7 6.88 6.18 -5.28
N VAL A 8 6.62 6.05 -3.97
CA VAL A 8 6.17 7.18 -3.15
C VAL A 8 7.22 8.29 -3.13
N LYS A 9 8.51 7.93 -3.06
CA LYS A 9 9.61 8.91 -3.09
C LYS A 9 9.78 9.61 -4.42
N GLU A 10 9.45 8.96 -5.54
CA GLU A 10 9.36 9.63 -6.84
C GLU A 10 8.28 10.72 -6.81
N LEU A 11 7.07 10.39 -6.32
CA LEU A 11 5.99 11.36 -6.16
C LEU A 11 6.36 12.48 -5.17
N PHE A 12 7.03 12.17 -4.06
CA PHE A 12 7.52 13.19 -3.13
C PHE A 12 8.48 14.16 -3.83
N LYS A 13 9.41 13.68 -4.66
CA LYS A 13 10.31 14.54 -5.44
C LYS A 13 9.54 15.42 -6.43
N GLU A 14 8.54 14.87 -7.13
CA GLU A 14 7.69 15.63 -8.07
C GLU A 14 6.96 16.79 -7.37
N TYR A 15 6.56 16.61 -6.11
CA TYR A 15 5.92 17.65 -5.29
C TYR A 15 6.92 18.50 -4.49
N GLY A 16 8.22 18.25 -4.66
CA GLY A 16 9.32 18.95 -3.99
C GLY A 16 9.44 18.69 -2.49
N ILE A 17 8.90 17.57 -2.01
CA ILE A 17 9.21 17.03 -0.69
C ILE A 17 10.60 16.38 -0.76
N LYS A 18 11.52 16.84 0.09
CA LYS A 18 12.89 16.33 0.10
C LYS A 18 12.92 14.88 0.56
N VAL A 19 13.65 14.05 -0.17
CA VAL A 19 13.95 12.65 0.16
C VAL A 19 15.45 12.41 -0.05
N PRO A 20 16.07 11.43 0.61
CA PRO A 20 17.48 11.13 0.39
C PRO A 20 17.73 10.63 -1.04
N PRO A 21 18.95 10.80 -1.58
CA PRO A 21 19.36 10.12 -2.80
C PRO A 21 19.18 8.61 -2.66
N SER A 22 18.46 8.01 -3.59
CA SER A 22 18.14 6.59 -3.55
C SER A 22 17.87 6.02 -4.94
N ILE A 23 18.17 4.74 -5.12
CA ILE A 23 17.99 3.99 -6.36
C ILE A 23 17.36 2.62 -6.05
N ALA A 24 16.29 2.28 -6.76
CA ALA A 24 15.67 0.96 -6.69
C ALA A 24 16.36 -0.01 -7.66
N SER A 25 16.65 -1.21 -7.18
CA SER A 25 17.24 -2.31 -7.96
C SER A 25 16.54 -3.63 -7.66
N LYS A 26 16.45 -4.52 -8.65
CA LYS A 26 15.83 -5.85 -8.55
C LYS A 26 16.84 -7.00 -8.66
N ASP A 27 18.11 -6.67 -8.88
CA ASP A 27 19.17 -7.63 -9.15
C ASP A 27 20.50 -7.14 -8.55
N ILE A 28 21.30 -8.08 -8.07
CA ILE A 28 22.55 -7.76 -7.36
C ILE A 28 23.61 -7.16 -8.27
N GLU A 29 23.72 -7.58 -9.54
CA GLU A 29 24.69 -7.02 -10.48
C GLU A 29 24.40 -5.53 -10.71
N ARG A 30 23.12 -5.21 -10.93
CA ARG A 30 22.70 -3.80 -11.00
C ARG A 30 22.86 -3.09 -9.67
N GLY A 31 22.59 -3.78 -8.56
CA GLY A 31 22.80 -3.29 -7.20
C GLY A 31 24.23 -2.80 -6.94
N ARG A 32 25.26 -3.51 -7.43
CA ARG A 32 26.67 -3.10 -7.33
C ARG A 32 26.95 -1.79 -8.08
N GLU A 33 26.39 -1.65 -9.28
CA GLU A 33 26.54 -0.41 -10.05
C GLU A 33 25.87 0.78 -9.37
N ASP A 34 24.68 0.55 -8.81
CA ASP A 34 23.91 1.60 -8.13
C ASP A 34 24.52 1.97 -6.77
N ALA A 35 25.12 1.01 -6.05
CA ALA A 35 25.89 1.25 -4.84
C ALA A 35 27.05 2.23 -5.07
N LYS A 36 27.74 2.12 -6.22
CA LYS A 36 28.80 3.07 -6.62
C LYS A 36 28.29 4.49 -6.84
N LYS A 37 27.03 4.65 -7.28
CA LYS A 37 26.42 5.98 -7.50
C LYS A 37 25.93 6.61 -6.21
N ILE A 38 25.43 5.81 -5.27
CA ILE A 38 24.96 6.29 -3.96
C ILE A 38 26.14 6.59 -3.02
N GLU A 39 27.21 5.81 -3.14
CA GLU A 39 28.40 5.81 -2.28
C GLU A 39 28.09 5.39 -0.83
N TYR A 40 28.97 4.58 -0.25
CA TYR A 40 28.84 4.15 1.13
C TYR A 40 29.02 5.32 2.13
N PRO A 41 28.43 5.24 3.34
CA PRO A 41 27.47 4.23 3.78
C PRO A 41 26.03 4.54 3.30
N PHE A 42 25.23 3.49 3.09
CA PHE A 42 23.82 3.59 2.71
C PHE A 42 22.96 2.56 3.45
N VAL A 43 21.64 2.64 3.27
CA VAL A 43 20.65 1.72 3.82
C VAL A 43 20.06 0.88 2.69
N ILE A 44 20.01 -0.43 2.88
CA ILE A 44 19.31 -1.41 2.03
C ILE A 44 17.91 -1.58 2.61
N LYS A 45 16.88 -1.27 1.82
CA LYS A 45 15.48 -1.37 2.23
C LYS A 45 14.67 -2.28 1.33
N ALA A 46 14.06 -3.30 1.91
CA ALA A 46 13.08 -4.16 1.24
C ALA A 46 11.91 -3.33 0.72
N GLN A 47 11.56 -3.50 -0.55
CA GLN A 47 10.37 -2.91 -1.16
C GLN A 47 9.25 -3.95 -1.16
N VAL A 48 8.32 -3.76 -0.21
CA VAL A 48 7.09 -4.55 -0.02
C VAL A 48 5.92 -3.59 0.26
N PRO A 49 4.68 -3.92 -0.11
CA PRO A 49 3.52 -3.04 0.08
C PRO A 49 2.99 -3.00 1.53
N VAL A 50 3.79 -3.45 2.50
CA VAL A 50 3.43 -3.58 3.92
C VAL A 50 4.43 -2.87 4.82
N GLY A 51 3.93 -2.28 5.91
CA GLY A 51 4.75 -1.65 6.95
C GLY A 51 5.39 -2.66 7.91
N GLY A 52 6.27 -2.16 8.79
CA GLY A 52 6.97 -2.97 9.80
C GLY A 52 8.29 -3.60 9.33
N ARG A 53 8.83 -3.12 8.20
CA ARG A 53 10.05 -3.66 7.56
C ARG A 53 11.28 -3.60 8.44
N GLY A 54 11.45 -2.51 9.21
CA GLY A 54 12.57 -2.37 10.15
C GLY A 54 12.57 -3.46 11.22
N LYS A 55 11.43 -3.72 11.86
CA LYS A 55 11.27 -4.80 12.86
C LYS A 55 11.50 -6.20 12.26
N ALA A 56 11.17 -6.38 10.98
CA ALA A 56 11.38 -7.64 10.27
C ALA A 56 12.82 -7.83 9.76
N GLY A 57 13.74 -6.86 9.97
CA GLY A 57 15.11 -6.92 9.46
C GLY A 57 15.27 -6.58 7.97
N GLY A 58 14.20 -6.08 7.34
CA GLY A 58 14.19 -5.64 5.94
C GLY A 58 14.78 -4.25 5.70
N ILE A 59 15.31 -3.59 6.73
CA ILE A 59 16.02 -2.31 6.65
C ILE A 59 17.39 -2.52 7.29
N GLN A 60 18.46 -2.49 6.49
CA GLN A 60 19.81 -2.80 6.95
C GLN A 60 20.81 -1.72 6.52
N LYS A 61 21.65 -1.28 7.46
CA LYS A 61 22.78 -0.39 7.18
C LYS A 61 23.85 -1.16 6.41
N CYS A 62 24.50 -0.52 5.45
CA CYS A 62 25.55 -1.09 4.60
C CYS A 62 26.73 -0.12 4.49
N HIS A 63 27.91 -0.55 4.95
CA HIS A 63 29.08 0.31 5.08
C HIS A 63 30.14 0.12 3.99
N ASN A 64 30.13 -0.99 3.28
CA ASN A 64 31.11 -1.33 2.24
C ASN A 64 30.56 -2.42 1.31
N GLU A 65 31.36 -2.78 0.30
CA GLU A 65 31.02 -3.79 -0.71
C GLU A 65 30.80 -5.18 -0.11
N ASP A 66 31.63 -5.61 0.84
CA ASP A 66 31.49 -6.94 1.47
C ASP A 66 30.15 -7.07 2.21
N GLU A 67 29.70 -6.00 2.87
CA GLU A 67 28.38 -5.95 3.48
C GLU A 67 27.25 -5.95 2.45
N LEU A 68 27.44 -5.31 1.28
CA LEU A 68 26.45 -5.31 0.21
C LEU A 68 26.23 -6.72 -0.32
N GLU A 69 27.33 -7.44 -0.63
CA GLU A 69 27.29 -8.82 -1.13
C GLU A 69 26.54 -9.77 -0.17
N LEU A 70 26.68 -9.55 1.13
CA LEU A 70 26.00 -10.34 2.14
C LEU A 70 24.53 -9.96 2.30
N LYS A 71 24.24 -8.65 2.47
CA LYS A 71 22.94 -8.16 2.92
C LYS A 71 21.93 -8.02 1.78
N TYR A 72 22.37 -7.65 0.57
CA TYR A 72 21.47 -7.48 -0.56
C TYR A 72 20.66 -8.74 -0.89
N PRO A 73 21.27 -9.93 -1.12
CA PRO A 73 20.52 -11.14 -1.44
C PRO A 73 19.69 -11.61 -0.24
N GLN A 74 20.16 -11.38 0.99
CA GLN A 74 19.39 -11.69 2.19
C GLN A 74 18.08 -10.91 2.20
N VAL A 75 18.14 -9.58 2.01
CA VAL A 75 16.95 -8.71 2.03
C VAL A 75 16.04 -8.99 0.83
N LEU A 76 16.60 -9.21 -0.35
CA LEU A 76 15.81 -9.47 -1.57
C LEU A 76 15.00 -10.78 -1.47
N ASN A 77 15.51 -11.79 -0.76
CA ASN A 77 14.83 -13.06 -0.57
C ASN A 77 13.86 -13.10 0.63
N MET A 78 13.69 -11.99 1.36
CA MET A 78 12.78 -11.94 2.50
C MET A 78 11.32 -11.92 2.07
N ALA A 79 10.47 -12.54 2.89
CA ALA A 79 9.03 -12.30 2.91
C ALA A 79 8.65 -11.62 4.22
N ILE A 80 7.93 -10.50 4.15
CA ILE A 80 7.51 -9.70 5.30
C ILE A 80 5.99 -9.71 5.34
N LYS A 81 5.41 -10.27 6.41
CA LYS A 81 3.94 -10.44 6.55
C LYS A 81 3.29 -11.14 5.34
N GLY A 82 3.97 -12.14 4.78
CA GLY A 82 3.50 -12.90 3.60
C GLY A 82 3.85 -12.27 2.25
N GLU A 83 4.27 -11.00 2.21
CA GLU A 83 4.66 -10.32 0.97
C GLU A 83 6.14 -10.55 0.66
N LYS A 84 6.44 -11.09 -0.52
CA LYS A 84 7.81 -11.20 -1.00
C LYS A 84 8.38 -9.83 -1.34
N THR A 85 9.66 -9.63 -1.03
CA THR A 85 10.41 -8.44 -1.43
C THR A 85 10.50 -8.38 -2.95
N ARG A 86 10.02 -7.26 -3.53
CA ARG A 86 9.90 -7.10 -5.00
C ARG A 86 11.08 -6.34 -5.60
N ALA A 87 11.75 -5.55 -4.78
CA ALA A 87 12.94 -4.79 -5.11
C ALA A 87 13.70 -4.40 -3.83
N ILE A 88 14.92 -3.92 -4.01
CA ILE A 88 15.73 -3.27 -2.98
C ILE A 88 15.82 -1.79 -3.30
N LEU A 89 15.64 -0.94 -2.29
CA LEU A 89 15.99 0.47 -2.37
C LEU A 89 17.33 0.69 -1.66
N LEU A 90 18.34 1.13 -2.40
CA LEU A 90 19.61 1.61 -1.86
C LEU A 90 19.48 3.10 -1.61
N GLU A 91 19.62 3.53 -0.35
CA GLU A 91 19.36 4.91 0.04
C GLU A 91 20.47 5.50 0.90
N LYS A 92 20.95 6.69 0.55
CA LYS A 92 22.01 7.38 1.30
C LYS A 92 21.61 7.56 2.77
N MET A 93 22.52 7.23 3.68
CA MET A 93 22.32 7.54 5.09
C MET A 93 22.23 9.06 5.29
N THR A 94 21.22 9.48 6.04
CA THR A 94 20.99 10.88 6.41
C THR A 94 21.25 11.03 7.89
N GLU A 95 22.06 12.01 8.29
CA GLU A 95 22.18 12.42 9.68
C GLU A 95 21.06 13.38 10.05
N TYR A 96 20.40 13.16 11.19
CA TYR A 96 19.28 13.98 11.64
C TYR A 96 19.27 14.13 13.17
N GLU A 97 18.59 15.15 13.67
CA GLU A 97 18.43 15.42 15.10
C GLU A 97 17.21 14.69 15.69
N LYS A 98 16.11 14.63 14.95
CA LYS A 98 14.82 14.13 15.45
C LYS A 98 14.00 13.48 14.34
N GLU A 99 13.22 12.48 14.72
CA GLU A 99 12.20 11.84 13.88
C GLU A 99 10.81 12.28 14.33
N ILE A 100 9.96 12.65 13.38
CA ILE A 100 8.55 12.95 13.62
C ILE A 100 7.66 12.11 12.68
N TYR A 101 6.40 11.96 13.06
CA TYR A 101 5.38 11.32 12.24
C TYR A 101 4.50 12.37 11.56
N LEU A 102 4.17 12.15 10.28
CA LEU A 102 3.20 12.98 9.56
C LEU A 102 2.38 12.14 8.58
N SER A 103 1.06 12.22 8.65
CA SER A 103 0.18 11.65 7.63
C SER A 103 -1.05 12.50 7.34
N ILE A 104 -1.62 12.26 6.16
CA ILE A 104 -2.94 12.74 5.74
C ILE A 104 -3.72 11.52 5.27
N PHE A 105 -4.94 11.35 5.77
CA PHE A 105 -5.79 10.23 5.37
C PHE A 105 -7.25 10.66 5.23
N LEU A 106 -8.00 9.94 4.40
CA LEU A 106 -9.43 10.15 4.22
C LEU A 106 -10.19 9.59 5.43
N ASN A 107 -10.66 10.47 6.30
CA ASN A 107 -11.47 10.09 7.45
C ASN A 107 -12.92 9.91 7.01
N ARG A 108 -13.30 8.66 6.73
CA ARG A 108 -14.64 8.31 6.24
C ARG A 108 -15.76 8.71 7.20
N SER A 109 -15.53 8.61 8.52
CA SER A 109 -16.53 9.01 9.52
C SER A 109 -16.78 10.52 9.54
N LYS A 110 -15.74 11.32 9.27
CA LYS A 110 -15.80 12.79 9.23
C LYS A 110 -16.03 13.36 7.84
N ARG A 111 -15.92 12.51 6.80
CA ARG A 111 -16.07 12.87 5.38
C ARG A 111 -15.11 13.98 4.95
N CYS A 112 -13.89 13.95 5.47
CA CYS A 112 -12.84 14.90 5.15
C CYS A 112 -11.46 14.26 5.28
N TYR A 113 -10.42 14.92 4.76
CA TYR A 113 -9.05 14.59 5.12
C TYR A 113 -8.76 15.01 6.56
N THR A 114 -7.96 14.19 7.23
CA THR A 114 -7.47 14.43 8.58
C THR A 114 -5.96 14.27 8.60
N VAL A 115 -5.28 15.23 9.21
CA VAL A 115 -3.84 15.17 9.49
C VAL A 115 -3.63 14.45 10.81
N ILE A 116 -2.69 13.51 10.85
CA ILE A 116 -2.13 12.98 12.09
C ILE A 116 -0.65 13.33 12.12
N SER A 117 -0.19 13.91 13.22
CA SER A 117 1.23 14.19 13.42
C SER A 117 1.67 13.95 14.85
N SER A 118 2.93 13.59 15.05
CA SER A 118 3.50 13.39 16.38
C SER A 118 4.98 13.75 16.41
N ALA A 119 5.45 14.23 17.56
CA ALA A 119 6.87 14.40 17.86
C ALA A 119 7.64 13.06 17.95
N GLU A 120 6.93 11.95 18.03
CA GLU A 120 7.46 10.58 18.07
C GLU A 120 7.32 9.93 16.69
N GLY A 121 8.37 10.03 15.87
CA GLY A 121 8.49 9.31 14.59
C GLY A 121 9.17 7.95 14.73
N GLY A 122 9.16 7.15 13.65
CA GLY A 122 9.86 5.86 13.57
C GLY A 122 9.17 4.71 14.31
N VAL A 123 7.97 4.96 14.86
CA VAL A 123 7.16 4.01 15.63
C VAL A 123 5.77 3.86 15.02
N GLU A 124 5.00 2.86 15.47
CA GLU A 124 3.61 2.69 15.03
C GLU A 124 2.76 3.79 15.68
N ILE A 125 2.12 4.62 14.85
CA ILE A 125 1.36 5.78 15.31
C ILE A 125 0.19 5.38 16.21
N GLU A 126 -0.38 4.21 16.01
CA GLU A 126 -1.48 3.65 16.81
C GLU A 126 -1.10 3.43 18.28
N SER A 127 0.20 3.34 18.58
CA SER A 127 0.71 3.20 19.95
C SER A 127 1.04 4.53 20.63
N VAL A 128 1.07 5.63 19.86
CA VAL A 128 1.48 6.95 20.34
C VAL A 128 0.28 7.69 20.94
N LYS A 129 0.39 8.08 22.20
CA LYS A 129 -0.71 8.73 22.94
C LYS A 129 -0.86 10.22 22.62
N ASN A 130 0.26 10.93 22.41
CA ASN A 130 0.29 12.39 22.27
C ASN A 130 0.29 12.83 20.81
N GLN A 131 -0.44 12.12 19.95
CA GLN A 131 -0.61 12.50 18.56
C GLN A 131 -1.57 13.69 18.42
N VAL A 132 -1.27 14.59 17.49
CA VAL A 132 -2.15 15.67 17.07
C VAL A 132 -3.00 15.17 15.92
N ILE A 133 -4.32 15.27 16.07
CA ILE A 133 -5.31 14.92 15.04
C ILE A 133 -6.04 16.21 14.65
N GLN A 134 -5.95 16.59 13.38
CA GLN A 134 -6.53 17.84 12.88
C GLN A 134 -7.33 17.57 11.60
N GLU A 135 -8.64 17.78 11.65
CA GLU A 135 -9.51 17.75 10.46
C GLU A 135 -9.18 18.95 9.56
N VAL A 136 -9.05 18.72 8.24
CA VAL A 136 -8.60 19.76 7.29
C VAL A 136 -9.52 19.97 6.09
N GLY A 137 -10.65 19.25 6.02
CA GLY A 137 -11.58 19.36 4.89
C GLY A 137 -11.13 18.51 3.69
N LEU A 138 -11.65 18.82 2.49
CA LEU A 138 -11.31 18.10 1.25
C LEU A 138 -10.32 18.85 0.34
N GLY A 139 -10.00 20.10 0.70
CA GLY A 139 -9.06 20.92 -0.05
C GLY A 139 -7.67 20.96 0.57
N ASP A 140 -6.83 21.85 0.05
CA ASP A 140 -5.47 22.02 0.54
C ASP A 140 -5.41 22.53 1.99
N VAL A 141 -4.45 22.00 2.74
CA VAL A 141 -4.14 22.48 4.09
C VAL A 141 -3.63 23.92 4.02
N SER A 142 -4.33 24.83 4.71
CA SER A 142 -3.88 26.22 4.85
C SER A 142 -2.63 26.34 5.73
N LYS A 143 -1.80 27.34 5.46
CA LYS A 143 -0.62 27.67 6.27
C LYS A 143 -0.95 27.79 7.76
N LYS A 144 -2.06 28.45 8.12
CA LYS A 144 -2.49 28.62 9.52
C LYS A 144 -2.75 27.28 10.22
N ILE A 145 -3.38 26.33 9.52
CA ILE A 145 -3.61 24.99 10.06
C ILE A 145 -2.29 24.25 10.21
N ALA A 146 -1.41 24.31 9.20
CA ALA A 146 -0.12 23.65 9.26
C ALA A 146 0.78 24.19 10.38
N GLU A 147 0.81 25.50 10.59
CA GLU A 147 1.52 26.14 11.71
C GLU A 147 0.95 25.73 13.07
N LYS A 148 -0.37 25.57 13.17
CA LYS A 148 -1.02 25.07 14.38
C LYS A 148 -0.57 23.64 14.68
N VAL A 149 -0.63 22.73 13.70
CA VAL A 149 -0.18 21.33 13.87
C VAL A 149 1.30 21.28 14.30
N ALA A 150 2.17 22.08 13.67
CA ALA A 150 3.57 22.17 14.02
C ALA A 150 3.80 22.58 15.50
N LYS A 151 3.02 23.55 15.98
CA LYS A 151 3.09 24.02 17.38
C LYS A 151 2.50 22.99 18.34
N ASP A 152 1.39 22.36 17.97
CA ASP A 152 0.71 21.38 18.82
C ASP A 152 1.56 20.12 19.05
N ILE A 153 2.39 19.71 18.08
CA ILE A 153 3.40 18.64 18.28
C ILE A 153 4.72 19.15 18.92
N GLY A 154 4.82 20.44 19.24
CA GLY A 154 5.98 21.03 19.92
C GLY A 154 7.24 21.13 19.07
N LEU A 155 7.13 21.52 17.79
CA LEU A 155 8.31 21.82 16.98
C LEU A 155 8.98 23.14 17.38
N ASP A 156 10.30 23.17 17.30
CA ASP A 156 11.10 24.39 17.44
C ASP A 156 10.74 25.41 16.35
N GLU A 157 10.82 26.70 16.68
CA GLU A 157 10.48 27.79 15.75
C GLU A 157 11.25 27.72 14.42
N LYS A 158 12.51 27.27 14.45
CA LYS A 158 13.35 27.09 13.25
C LYS A 158 12.77 26.05 12.27
N SER A 159 12.04 25.05 12.77
CA SER A 159 11.51 23.92 11.98
C SER A 159 10.08 24.14 11.48
N ILE A 160 9.32 25.05 12.11
CA ILE A 160 7.92 25.32 11.73
C ILE A 160 7.78 25.68 10.24
N PRO A 161 8.58 26.58 9.64
CA PRO A 161 8.43 26.91 8.23
C PRO A 161 8.62 25.70 7.29
N TYR A 162 9.55 24.81 7.61
CA TYR A 162 9.80 23.59 6.83
C TYR A 162 8.67 22.57 6.99
N PHE A 163 8.16 22.39 8.21
CA PHE A 163 7.00 21.53 8.44
C PHE A 163 5.78 22.01 7.67
N VAL A 164 5.53 23.32 7.68
CA VAL A 164 4.42 23.94 6.95
C VAL A 164 4.54 23.65 5.46
N ASP A 165 5.71 23.89 4.86
CA ASP A 165 5.95 23.61 3.43
C ASP A 165 5.74 22.11 3.10
N VAL A 166 6.28 21.19 3.92
CA VAL A 166 6.08 19.75 3.73
C VAL A 166 4.61 19.36 3.83
N LEU A 167 3.89 19.82 4.85
CA LEU A 167 2.48 19.49 5.05
C LEU A 167 1.59 20.05 3.93
N GLN A 168 1.86 21.27 3.45
CA GLN A 168 1.11 21.83 2.32
C GLN A 168 1.37 21.06 1.02
N ARG A 169 2.62 20.67 0.74
CA ARG A 169 2.95 19.82 -0.42
C ARG A 169 2.31 18.43 -0.31
N LEU A 170 2.34 17.84 0.88
CA LEU A 170 1.74 16.53 1.14
C LEU A 170 0.22 16.59 0.96
N SER A 171 -0.42 17.67 1.40
CA SER A 171 -1.85 17.92 1.18
C SER A 171 -2.16 18.03 -0.31
N LYS A 172 -1.38 18.81 -1.05
CA LYS A 172 -1.56 18.97 -2.49
C LYS A 172 -1.44 17.63 -3.21
N LEU A 173 -0.42 16.84 -2.88
CA LEU A 173 -0.25 15.47 -3.39
C LEU A 173 -1.46 14.59 -3.07
N THR A 174 -1.96 14.65 -1.84
CA THR A 174 -3.12 13.85 -1.39
C THR A 174 -4.36 14.17 -2.21
N VAL A 175 -4.65 15.45 -2.42
CA VAL A 175 -5.82 15.91 -3.18
C VAL A 175 -5.68 15.60 -4.67
N GLU A 176 -4.55 15.97 -5.28
CA GLU A 176 -4.34 15.82 -6.72
C GLU A 176 -4.23 14.36 -7.18
N LYS A 177 -3.78 13.45 -6.32
CA LYS A 177 -3.67 12.01 -6.61
C LYS A 177 -4.79 11.19 -6.00
N GLU A 178 -5.80 11.85 -5.42
CA GLU A 178 -6.96 11.23 -4.77
C GLU A 178 -6.55 10.09 -3.83
N ALA A 179 -5.59 10.42 -2.96
CA ALA A 179 -4.99 9.48 -2.03
C ALA A 179 -5.91 9.26 -0.82
N GLU A 180 -6.19 7.99 -0.50
CA GLU A 180 -6.85 7.63 0.76
C GLU A 180 -5.90 7.77 1.95
N LEU A 181 -4.59 7.62 1.73
CA LEU A 181 -3.55 7.77 2.73
C LEU A 181 -2.25 8.23 2.09
N VAL A 182 -1.62 9.25 2.66
CA VAL A 182 -0.21 9.57 2.45
C VAL A 182 0.45 9.74 3.82
N GLU A 183 1.50 8.98 4.07
CA GLU A 183 2.21 8.92 5.36
C GLU A 183 3.71 9.04 5.14
N ILE A 184 4.36 9.83 5.99
CA ILE A 184 5.81 9.96 6.11
C ILE A 184 6.18 9.53 7.53
N ASN A 185 6.83 8.36 7.66
CA ASN A 185 7.21 7.81 8.94
C ASN A 185 8.55 7.05 8.89
N PRO A 186 9.70 7.70 9.20
CA PRO A 186 9.81 9.04 9.78
C PRO A 186 10.00 10.17 8.76
N LEU A 187 9.47 11.34 9.10
CA LEU A 187 9.92 12.64 8.60
C LEU A 187 11.02 13.12 9.55
N VAL A 188 12.24 13.36 9.07
CA VAL A 188 13.36 13.71 9.96
C VAL A 188 13.71 15.19 9.89
N ILE A 189 14.12 15.74 11.02
CA ILE A 189 14.55 17.12 11.21
C ILE A 189 16.08 17.16 11.24
N LEU A 190 16.68 17.96 10.38
CA LEU A 190 18.13 18.19 10.34
C LEU A 190 18.54 19.31 11.32
N LYS A 191 19.85 19.47 11.52
CA LYS A 191 20.41 20.49 12.44
C LYS A 191 19.94 21.92 12.14
N ASP A 192 19.77 22.24 10.87
CA ASP A 192 19.30 23.55 10.40
C ASP A 192 17.77 23.74 10.52
N GLY A 193 17.05 22.71 10.99
CA GLY A 193 15.60 22.70 11.11
C GLY A 193 14.87 22.24 9.85
N SER A 194 15.57 22.05 8.73
CA SER A 194 14.98 21.53 7.49
C SER A 194 14.61 20.06 7.62
N MET A 195 13.73 19.58 6.74
CA MET A 195 13.13 18.24 6.86
C MET A 195 13.34 17.37 5.64
N ILE A 196 13.48 16.06 5.87
CA ILE A 196 13.63 15.03 4.84
C ILE A 196 12.70 13.85 5.14
N ALA A 197 11.94 13.39 4.15
CA ALA A 197 11.12 12.19 4.26
C ALA A 197 11.99 10.94 4.09
N LEU A 198 12.27 10.22 5.18
CA LEU A 198 13.08 9.00 5.13
C LEU A 198 12.27 7.77 4.73
N ASP A 199 10.97 7.77 4.93
CA ASP A 199 10.08 6.71 4.47
C ASP A 199 8.77 7.32 3.98
N GLY A 200 8.04 6.60 3.14
CA GLY A 200 6.79 7.04 2.55
C GLY A 200 5.86 5.87 2.29
N LYS A 201 4.59 6.04 2.64
CA LYS A 201 3.52 5.11 2.32
C LYS A 201 2.37 5.88 1.69
N MET A 202 1.87 5.38 0.56
CA MET A 202 0.78 6.01 -0.16
C MET A 202 -0.21 4.95 -0.65
N MET A 203 -1.49 5.26 -0.50
CA MET A 203 -2.60 4.49 -1.02
C MET A 203 -3.57 5.42 -1.74
N THR A 204 -3.88 5.11 -3.00
CA THR A 204 -4.88 5.82 -3.82
C THR A 204 -6.23 5.14 -3.77
N ASP A 205 -7.30 5.89 -4.02
CA ASP A 205 -8.62 5.31 -4.31
C ASP A 205 -8.55 4.51 -5.63
N ASP A 206 -8.87 3.23 -5.57
CA ASP A 206 -8.87 2.39 -6.78
C ASP A 206 -9.87 2.88 -7.83
N ASN A 207 -10.95 3.57 -7.41
CA ASN A 207 -11.96 4.12 -8.31
C ASN A 207 -11.54 5.41 -9.01
N SER A 208 -10.43 6.04 -8.62
CA SER A 208 -9.88 7.21 -9.32
C SER A 208 -8.76 6.85 -10.29
N ASN A 209 -8.14 5.69 -10.15
CA ASN A 209 -6.94 5.32 -10.93
C ASN A 209 -7.12 5.43 -12.46
N PHE A 210 -8.34 5.26 -12.99
CA PHE A 210 -8.62 5.36 -14.44
C PHE A 210 -8.30 6.75 -15.03
N ARG A 211 -8.29 7.81 -14.20
CA ARG A 211 -7.97 9.18 -14.60
C ARG A 211 -6.59 9.66 -14.12
N HIS A 212 -5.77 8.72 -13.63
CA HIS A 212 -4.39 8.94 -13.21
C HIS A 212 -3.44 8.05 -14.03
N GLU A 213 -3.35 8.30 -15.34
CA GLU A 213 -2.50 7.52 -16.24
C GLU A 213 -1.03 7.50 -15.78
N GLU A 214 -0.55 8.58 -15.18
CA GLU A 214 0.79 8.70 -14.62
C GLU A 214 1.07 7.72 -13.47
N LEU A 215 0.03 7.20 -12.82
CA LEU A 215 0.15 6.24 -11.74
C LEU A 215 0.08 4.78 -12.24
N LEU A 216 -0.36 4.55 -13.48
CA LEU A 216 -0.47 3.20 -14.06
C LEU A 216 0.88 2.48 -14.11
N LYS A 217 2.00 3.20 -14.24
CA LYS A 217 3.35 2.63 -14.17
C LYS A 217 3.67 1.94 -12.83
N TYR A 218 2.94 2.27 -11.77
CA TYR A 218 3.11 1.69 -10.43
C TYR A 218 2.14 0.54 -10.17
N ARG A 219 1.17 0.32 -11.07
CA ARG A 219 0.17 -0.72 -10.92
C ARG A 219 0.82 -2.07 -11.11
N GLU A 220 0.90 -2.83 -10.02
CA GLU A 220 1.28 -4.24 -10.05
C GLU A 220 0.02 -5.08 -9.82
N GLN A 221 -0.29 -5.95 -10.78
CA GLN A 221 -1.35 -6.94 -10.70
C GLN A 221 -0.78 -8.29 -11.08
N THR A 222 -1.25 -9.34 -10.41
CA THR A 222 -1.02 -10.70 -10.91
C THR A 222 -1.80 -10.90 -12.21
N GLU A 223 -1.35 -11.83 -13.08
CA GLU A 223 -2.13 -12.19 -14.27
C GLU A 223 -3.57 -12.61 -13.95
N LEU A 224 -3.77 -13.12 -12.73
CA LEU A 224 -5.01 -13.70 -12.26
C LEU A 224 -5.99 -12.60 -11.81
N GLU A 225 -5.50 -11.58 -11.10
CA GLU A 225 -6.25 -10.35 -10.78
C GLU A 225 -6.58 -9.54 -12.04
N GLU A 226 -5.64 -9.43 -12.99
CA GLU A 226 -5.88 -8.73 -14.26
C GLU A 226 -6.97 -9.43 -15.09
N LYS A 227 -6.93 -10.78 -15.15
CA LYS A 227 -7.99 -11.57 -15.78
C LYS A 227 -9.32 -11.37 -15.06
N ALA A 228 -9.35 -11.46 -13.74
CA ALA A 228 -10.56 -11.26 -12.95
C ALA A 228 -11.23 -9.90 -13.20
N GLU A 229 -10.43 -8.83 -13.21
CA GLU A 229 -10.91 -7.47 -13.48
C GLU A 229 -11.45 -7.32 -14.90
N LYS A 230 -10.74 -7.85 -15.91
CA LYS A 230 -11.20 -7.87 -17.31
C LYS A 230 -12.53 -8.60 -17.49
N SER A 231 -12.75 -9.64 -16.68
CA SER A 231 -13.96 -10.45 -16.69
C SER A 231 -15.09 -9.88 -15.83
N GLY A 232 -14.86 -8.75 -15.14
CA GLY A 232 -15.86 -8.03 -14.36
C GLY A 232 -16.19 -8.67 -13.00
N PHE A 233 -15.33 -9.53 -12.45
CA PHE A 233 -15.50 -10.11 -11.12
C PHE A 233 -14.35 -9.71 -10.18
N SER A 234 -14.65 -9.63 -8.88
CA SER A 234 -13.64 -9.36 -7.84
C SER A 234 -13.16 -10.67 -7.24
N LEU A 235 -11.84 -10.83 -7.11
CA LEU A 235 -11.22 -12.04 -6.55
C LEU A 235 -10.21 -11.68 -5.47
N VAL A 236 -10.25 -12.39 -4.34
CA VAL A 236 -9.19 -12.37 -3.32
C VAL A 236 -8.82 -13.80 -2.94
N GLU A 237 -7.54 -14.14 -2.98
CA GLU A 237 -7.00 -15.45 -2.60
C GLU A 237 -6.70 -15.55 -1.10
N LEU A 238 -6.95 -16.72 -0.51
CA LEU A 238 -6.65 -17.03 0.89
C LEU A 238 -6.08 -18.45 1.06
N ASP A 239 -5.49 -18.71 2.22
CA ASP A 239 -4.87 -19.99 2.57
C ASP A 239 -5.88 -21.03 3.08
N GLY A 240 -6.92 -21.28 2.28
CA GLY A 240 -7.96 -22.27 2.57
C GLY A 240 -8.11 -23.32 1.50
N ASN A 241 -9.21 -24.09 1.57
CA ASN A 241 -9.50 -25.19 0.65
C ASN A 241 -10.93 -25.20 0.07
N VAL A 242 -11.79 -24.24 0.40
CA VAL A 242 -13.13 -24.12 -0.19
C VAL A 242 -13.27 -22.77 -0.90
N ALA A 243 -13.45 -22.77 -2.21
CA ALA A 243 -13.71 -21.55 -2.97
C ALA A 243 -15.13 -21.05 -2.71
N VAL A 244 -15.31 -19.75 -2.39
CA VAL A 244 -16.62 -19.14 -2.19
C VAL A 244 -16.96 -18.25 -3.37
N ILE A 245 -18.02 -18.59 -4.09
CA ILE A 245 -18.54 -17.83 -5.23
C ILE A 245 -19.91 -17.28 -4.88
N GLY A 246 -20.11 -15.99 -5.09
CA GLY A 246 -21.44 -15.38 -4.98
C GLY A 246 -21.57 -14.08 -5.76
N ASN A 247 -22.70 -13.40 -5.60
CA ASN A 247 -23.01 -12.13 -6.25
C ASN A 247 -23.32 -11.05 -5.21
N GLY A 248 -22.56 -9.97 -5.25
CA GLY A 248 -22.57 -8.89 -4.28
C GLY A 248 -21.65 -9.17 -3.09
N ALA A 249 -20.69 -8.28 -2.87
CA ALA A 249 -19.66 -8.41 -1.84
C ALA A 249 -20.20 -8.76 -0.45
N GLY A 250 -21.33 -8.17 -0.02
CA GLY A 250 -21.94 -8.45 1.28
C GLY A 250 -22.40 -9.91 1.43
N LEU A 251 -22.98 -10.49 0.38
CA LEU A 251 -23.43 -11.90 0.39
C LEU A 251 -22.24 -12.85 0.38
N VAL A 252 -21.22 -12.55 -0.42
CA VAL A 252 -19.99 -13.36 -0.50
C VAL A 252 -19.28 -13.36 0.86
N MET A 253 -19.12 -12.18 1.50
CA MET A 253 -18.56 -12.08 2.86
C MET A 253 -19.39 -12.85 3.89
N SER A 254 -20.73 -12.74 3.85
CA SER A 254 -21.59 -13.49 4.79
C SER A 254 -21.48 -15.01 4.60
N THR A 255 -21.30 -15.46 3.36
CA THR A 255 -21.09 -16.88 3.03
C THR A 255 -19.73 -17.37 3.52
N PHE A 256 -18.73 -16.50 3.42
CA PHE A 256 -17.39 -16.71 3.94
C PHE A 256 -17.41 -16.93 5.46
N ASP A 257 -18.10 -16.04 6.19
CA ASP A 257 -18.26 -16.11 7.64
C ASP A 257 -19.01 -17.38 8.04
N MET A 258 -20.14 -17.67 7.38
CA MET A 258 -20.90 -18.91 7.60
C MET A 258 -20.03 -20.16 7.42
N LEU A 259 -19.21 -20.20 6.37
CA LEU A 259 -18.31 -21.32 6.12
C LEU A 259 -17.25 -21.46 7.23
N ALA A 260 -16.64 -20.34 7.63
CA ALA A 260 -15.62 -20.31 8.68
C ALA A 260 -16.19 -20.70 10.06
N ASP A 261 -17.36 -20.18 10.42
CA ASP A 261 -18.07 -20.49 11.68
C ASP A 261 -18.41 -21.98 11.80
N ASN A 262 -18.59 -22.66 10.66
CA ASN A 262 -18.83 -24.10 10.58
C ASN A 262 -17.55 -24.94 10.40
N GLY A 263 -16.38 -24.34 10.63
CA GLY A 263 -15.07 -25.04 10.60
C GLY A 263 -14.50 -25.24 9.20
N GLY A 264 -15.12 -24.68 8.16
CA GLY A 264 -14.56 -24.64 6.82
C GLY A 264 -13.39 -23.66 6.70
N LYS A 265 -12.55 -23.84 5.68
CA LYS A 265 -11.44 -22.94 5.38
C LYS A 265 -11.64 -22.30 4.02
N PRO A 266 -12.16 -21.08 3.94
CA PRO A 266 -12.33 -20.39 2.68
C PRO A 266 -10.99 -20.17 1.96
N ALA A 267 -10.93 -20.55 0.68
CA ALA A 267 -9.74 -20.46 -0.17
C ALA A 267 -9.74 -19.22 -1.07
N CYS A 268 -10.93 -18.72 -1.42
CA CYS A 268 -11.06 -17.49 -2.18
C CYS A 268 -12.40 -16.82 -1.91
N PHE A 269 -12.39 -15.50 -2.01
CA PHE A 269 -13.56 -14.66 -2.17
C PHE A 269 -13.71 -14.35 -3.66
N LEU A 270 -14.86 -14.71 -4.25
CA LEU A 270 -15.18 -14.36 -5.63
C LEU A 270 -16.58 -13.75 -5.73
N ASP A 271 -16.64 -12.49 -6.12
CA ASP A 271 -17.88 -11.76 -6.42
C ASP A 271 -18.05 -11.58 -7.94
N VAL A 272 -19.02 -12.28 -8.53
CA VAL A 272 -19.35 -12.17 -9.97
C VAL A 272 -20.18 -10.94 -10.32
N GLY A 273 -20.54 -10.11 -9.33
CA GLY A 273 -21.34 -8.91 -9.48
C GLY A 273 -22.83 -9.18 -9.74
N GLY A 274 -23.64 -8.13 -9.62
CA GLY A 274 -25.10 -8.21 -9.84
C GLY A 274 -25.52 -8.42 -11.31
N GLY A 275 -24.61 -8.18 -12.25
CA GLY A 275 -24.81 -8.30 -13.71
C GLY A 275 -24.14 -9.51 -14.33
N ALA A 276 -23.86 -10.56 -13.55
CA ALA A 276 -23.15 -11.74 -14.00
C ALA A 276 -23.77 -12.35 -15.29
N THR A 277 -22.91 -12.71 -16.23
CA THR A 277 -23.27 -13.40 -17.48
C THR A 277 -22.83 -14.85 -17.41
N GLU A 278 -23.35 -15.69 -18.31
CA GLU A 278 -22.89 -17.08 -18.43
C GLU A 278 -21.36 -17.16 -18.66
N ALA A 279 -20.82 -16.26 -19.49
CA ALA A 279 -19.38 -16.21 -19.79
C ALA A 279 -18.55 -15.82 -18.56
N SER A 280 -18.97 -14.80 -17.80
CA SER A 280 -18.22 -14.35 -16.61
C SER A 280 -18.21 -15.40 -15.50
N VAL A 281 -19.32 -16.13 -15.30
CA VAL A 281 -19.39 -17.24 -14.35
C VAL A 281 -18.52 -18.42 -14.79
N TYR A 282 -18.54 -18.77 -16.08
CA TYR A 282 -17.68 -19.82 -16.62
C TYR A 282 -16.19 -19.50 -16.46
N GLU A 283 -15.79 -18.25 -16.72
CA GLU A 283 -14.40 -17.82 -16.58
C GLU A 283 -13.94 -17.82 -15.11
N ALA A 284 -14.81 -17.37 -14.19
CA ALA A 284 -14.59 -17.46 -12.75
C ALA A 284 -14.35 -18.91 -12.29
N LEU A 285 -15.14 -19.86 -12.79
CA LEU A 285 -14.97 -21.29 -12.49
C LEU A 285 -13.70 -21.88 -13.09
N THR A 286 -13.37 -21.49 -14.33
CA THR A 286 -12.12 -21.89 -15.01
C THR A 286 -10.89 -21.39 -14.27
N LEU A 287 -11.00 -20.24 -13.61
CA LEU A 287 -9.93 -19.69 -12.78
C LEU A 287 -9.82 -20.47 -11.46
N ILE A 288 -10.94 -20.72 -10.78
CA ILE A 288 -10.96 -21.50 -9.53
C ILE A 288 -10.44 -22.92 -9.74
N SER A 289 -10.75 -23.56 -10.86
CA SER A 289 -10.29 -24.93 -11.16
C SER A 289 -8.76 -25.05 -11.30
N LYS A 290 -8.05 -23.93 -11.51
CA LYS A 290 -6.57 -23.88 -11.56
C LYS A 290 -5.95 -23.71 -10.17
N MET A 291 -6.73 -23.39 -9.15
CA MET A 291 -6.25 -23.19 -7.78
C MET A 291 -6.01 -24.55 -7.10
N LYS A 292 -4.74 -24.94 -6.93
CA LYS A 292 -4.36 -26.27 -6.44
C LYS A 292 -4.78 -26.56 -4.98
N ASN A 293 -4.99 -25.54 -4.17
CA ASN A 293 -5.43 -25.66 -2.78
C ASN A 293 -6.94 -25.88 -2.64
N VAL A 294 -7.73 -25.58 -3.67
CA VAL A 294 -9.20 -25.70 -3.65
C VAL A 294 -9.61 -27.16 -3.81
N LYS A 295 -10.43 -27.64 -2.87
CA LYS A 295 -10.98 -29.01 -2.82
C LYS A 295 -12.50 -29.05 -2.98
N ALA A 296 -13.18 -27.92 -2.76
CA ALA A 296 -14.62 -27.78 -2.92
C ALA A 296 -14.96 -26.36 -3.35
N ILE A 297 -16.11 -26.19 -4.01
CA ILE A 297 -16.65 -24.89 -4.41
C ILE A 297 -18.01 -24.74 -3.73
N LEU A 298 -18.17 -23.67 -2.95
CA LEU A 298 -19.43 -23.25 -2.35
C LEU A 298 -19.98 -22.07 -3.14
N VAL A 299 -21.12 -22.29 -3.81
CA VAL A 299 -21.80 -21.28 -4.60
C VAL A 299 -23.00 -20.78 -3.81
N ASN A 300 -23.05 -19.48 -3.52
CA ASN A 300 -24.20 -18.83 -2.90
C ASN A 300 -24.60 -17.60 -3.71
N LEU A 301 -25.69 -17.74 -4.46
CA LEU A 301 -26.18 -16.72 -5.37
C LEU A 301 -27.63 -16.36 -5.06
N TYR A 302 -27.91 -15.06 -4.99
CA TYR A 302 -29.26 -14.55 -4.83
C TYR A 302 -29.81 -14.08 -6.18
N GLY A 303 -30.88 -14.73 -6.63
CA GLY A 303 -31.56 -14.39 -7.89
C GLY A 303 -32.21 -13.02 -7.81
N GLY A 304 -31.78 -12.12 -8.70
CA GLY A 304 -32.31 -10.76 -8.81
C GLY A 304 -32.59 -10.42 -10.27
N ILE A 305 -31.78 -9.53 -10.85
CA ILE A 305 -31.86 -9.15 -12.27
C ILE A 305 -31.47 -10.32 -13.17
N VAL A 306 -30.45 -11.09 -12.78
CA VAL A 306 -29.99 -12.27 -13.51
C VAL A 306 -30.87 -13.48 -13.19
N LYS A 307 -31.38 -14.16 -14.23
CA LYS A 307 -32.15 -15.39 -14.09
C LYS A 307 -31.26 -16.52 -13.56
N THR A 308 -31.70 -17.20 -12.50
CA THR A 308 -30.98 -18.33 -11.90
C THR A 308 -30.75 -19.49 -12.88
N THR A 309 -31.58 -19.63 -13.92
CA THR A 309 -31.38 -20.62 -14.98
C THR A 309 -30.16 -20.34 -15.85
N ILE A 310 -29.83 -19.08 -16.14
CA ILE A 310 -28.63 -18.70 -16.91
C ILE A 310 -27.38 -19.06 -16.12
N VAL A 311 -27.40 -18.76 -14.83
CA VAL A 311 -26.33 -19.10 -13.89
C VAL A 311 -26.15 -20.62 -13.81
N ALA A 312 -27.24 -21.38 -13.63
CA ALA A 312 -27.18 -22.84 -13.57
C ALA A 312 -26.58 -23.46 -14.85
N SER A 313 -26.95 -22.95 -16.04
CA SER A 313 -26.37 -23.38 -17.31
C SER A 313 -24.87 -23.13 -17.38
N ALA A 314 -24.39 -21.99 -16.86
CA ALA A 314 -22.95 -21.68 -16.80
C ALA A 314 -22.18 -22.71 -15.97
N PHE A 315 -22.73 -23.12 -14.82
CA PHE A 315 -22.14 -24.15 -13.96
C PHE A 315 -22.09 -25.51 -14.64
N ILE A 316 -23.17 -25.92 -15.31
CA ILE A 316 -23.21 -27.18 -16.05
C ILE A 316 -22.14 -27.17 -17.15
N LYS A 317 -22.06 -26.10 -17.95
CA LYS A 317 -21.04 -25.97 -19.01
C LYS A 317 -19.62 -25.93 -18.50
N ALA A 318 -19.38 -25.39 -17.31
CA ALA A 318 -18.05 -25.35 -16.69
C ALA A 318 -17.66 -26.69 -16.05
N TYR A 319 -18.63 -27.55 -15.76
CA TYR A 319 -18.42 -28.88 -15.21
C TYR A 319 -18.12 -29.92 -16.30
N ASP A 320 -18.76 -29.79 -17.47
CA ASP A 320 -18.53 -30.63 -18.66
C ASP A 320 -17.18 -30.36 -19.34
#